data_AF-A0A533V503-F1
#
_entry.id   AF-A0A533V503-F1
#
_cell.length_a   1.000
_cell.length_b   1.000
_cell.length_c   1.000
_cell.angle_alpha   90.00
_cell.angle_beta   90.00
_cell.angle_gamma   90.00
#
_symmetry.space_group_name_H-M   'P 1'
#
loop_
_entity.id
_entity.type
_entity.pdbx_description
1 polymer ?
#
loop_
_entity_poly.entity_id
_entity_poly.type
_entity_poly.pdbx_seq_one_letter_code
_entity_poly.pdbx_strand_id
1 'polypeptide(L)' 'MQKLVTLGFTKDNLIQASPQKTGNIGDYVAMAWPPMRANEIIIKEITGIDQGEIKEDVMGAWSNVNQKEISRILLS' A
#
# COMPACT_ATOMS: atom_id res chain seq x y z
N MET A 1 2.11 -12.04 6.05
CA MET A 1 3.50 -12.13 5.53
C MET A 1 3.78 -13.37 4.68
N GLN A 2 3.34 -14.59 5.04
CA GLN A 2 3.65 -15.79 4.24
C GLN A 2 3.12 -15.77 2.79
N LYS A 3 1.89 -15.31 2.53
CA LYS A 3 1.32 -15.29 1.16
C LYS A 3 2.08 -14.39 0.16
N LEU A 4 2.62 -13.25 0.60
CA LEU A 4 3.39 -12.35 -0.27
C LEU A 4 4.73 -12.98 -0.67
N VAL A 5 5.39 -13.68 0.26
CA VAL A 5 6.62 -14.42 -0.04
C VAL A 5 6.36 -15.53 -1.06
N THR A 6 5.21 -16.22 -0.96
CA THR A 6 4.78 -17.23 -1.95
C THR A 6 4.49 -16.64 -3.34
N LEU A 7 4.10 -15.36 -3.42
CA LEU A 7 3.86 -14.64 -4.66
C LEU A 7 5.15 -14.03 -5.28
N GLY A 8 6.33 -14.34 -4.71
CA GLY A 8 7.62 -13.86 -5.20
C GLY A 8 8.10 -12.54 -4.59
N PHE A 9 7.39 -11.98 -3.62
CA PHE A 9 7.86 -10.78 -2.92
C PHE A 9 8.90 -11.15 -1.87
N THR A 10 10.12 -10.63 -2.02
CA THR A 10 11.20 -10.88 -1.06
C THR A 10 10.84 -10.31 0.30
N LYS A 11 10.90 -11.13 1.35
CA LYS A 11 10.52 -10.74 2.72
C LYS A 11 11.34 -9.54 3.22
N ASP A 12 12.58 -9.40 2.77
CA ASP A 12 13.48 -8.29 3.09
C ASP A 12 13.01 -6.94 2.52
N ASN A 13 12.22 -6.93 1.45
CA ASN A 13 11.67 -5.72 0.83
C ASN A 13 10.23 -5.41 1.28
N LEU A 14 9.64 -6.25 2.16
CA LEU A 14 8.30 -6.05 2.69
C LEU A 14 8.35 -5.35 4.04
N ILE A 15 8.16 -4.03 4.00
CA ILE A 15 8.06 -3.21 5.22
C ILE A 15 6.60 -3.11 5.62
N GLN A 16 6.30 -3.35 6.90
CA GLN A 16 4.95 -3.14 7.41
C GLN A 16 4.61 -1.64 7.33
N ALA A 17 3.52 -1.32 6.64
CA ALA A 17 3.05 0.07 6.56
C ALA A 17 2.79 0.62 7.96
N SER A 18 3.33 1.81 8.24
CA SER A 18 3.15 2.52 9.50
C SER A 18 2.34 3.78 9.26
N PRO A 19 1.34 4.12 10.10
CA PRO A 19 0.57 5.35 9.95
C PRO A 19 1.43 6.62 10.11
N GLN A 20 2.63 6.50 10.70
CA GLN A 20 3.54 7.61 10.97
C GLN A 20 4.57 7.82 9.85
N LYS A 21 4.78 6.83 8.98
CA LYS A 21 5.81 6.88 7.95
C LYS A 21 5.30 6.26 6.66
N THR A 22 5.28 7.08 5.61
CA THR A 22 4.97 6.66 4.25
C THR A 22 6.20 6.11 3.55
N GLY A 23 5.99 5.46 2.42
CA GLY A 23 7.07 5.25 1.44
C GLY A 23 7.44 6.54 0.72
N ASN A 24 8.43 6.43 -0.16
CA ASN A 24 8.86 7.47 -1.08
C ASN A 24 8.11 7.36 -2.41
N ILE A 25 8.22 8.39 -3.24
CA ILE A 25 7.73 8.34 -4.63
C ILE A 25 8.47 7.21 -5.37
N GLY A 26 7.71 6.33 -6.05
CA GLY A 26 8.20 5.12 -6.69
C GLY A 26 8.16 3.86 -5.81
N ASP A 27 7.90 3.99 -4.50
CA ASP A 27 7.66 2.82 -3.65
C ASP A 27 6.26 2.23 -3.91
N TYR A 28 6.14 0.92 -3.70
CA TYR A 28 4.89 0.19 -3.87
C TYR A 28 4.27 -0.20 -2.53
N VAL A 29 2.94 -0.10 -2.46
CA VAL A 29 2.13 -0.41 -1.29
C VAL A 29 1.18 -1.53 -1.65
N ALA A 30 1.31 -2.65 -0.95
CA ALA A 30 0.42 -3.79 -1.07
C ALA A 30 -0.59 -3.77 0.08
N MET A 31 -1.88 -3.76 -0.23
CA MET A 31 -2.96 -3.75 0.74
C MET A 31 -3.94 -4.89 0.49
N ALA A 32 -4.30 -5.60 1.56
CA ALA A 32 -5.35 -6.60 1.50
C ALA A 32 -6.72 -5.91 1.36
N TRP A 33 -7.51 -6.32 0.38
CA TRP A 33 -8.78 -5.69 0.01
C TRP A 33 -9.86 -6.75 -0.28
N PRO A 34 -11.15 -6.44 -0.02
CA PRO A 34 -11.65 -5.34 0.80
C PRO A 34 -11.27 -5.48 2.29
N PRO A 35 -11.25 -4.38 3.07
CA PRO A 35 -10.77 -4.39 4.46
C PRO A 35 -11.58 -5.32 5.37
N MET A 36 -12.90 -5.41 5.14
CA MET A 36 -13.77 -6.29 5.93
C MET A 36 -13.53 -7.78 5.65
N ARG A 37 -13.16 -8.13 4.42
CA ARG A 37 -12.89 -9.51 3.98
C ARG A 37 -11.86 -9.50 2.85
N ALA A 38 -10.60 -9.60 3.21
CA ALA A 38 -9.50 -9.64 2.26
C ALA A 38 -9.62 -10.84 1.31
N ASN A 39 -9.96 -10.56 0.06
CA ASN A 39 -10.03 -11.55 -1.01
C ASN A 39 -9.05 -11.23 -2.16
N GLU A 40 -8.42 -10.07 -2.12
CA GLU A 40 -7.48 -9.59 -3.11
C GLU A 40 -6.35 -8.82 -2.40
N ILE A 41 -5.21 -8.69 -3.06
CA ILE A 41 -4.15 -7.76 -2.71
C ILE A 41 -4.11 -6.70 -3.81
N ILE A 42 -4.34 -5.45 -3.45
CA ILE A 42 -4.17 -4.32 -4.35
C ILE A 42 -2.77 -3.78 -4.17
N ILE A 43 -2.07 -3.55 -5.29
CA ILE A 43 -0.76 -2.92 -5.31
C ILE A 43 -0.94 -1.52 -5.90
N LYS A 44 -0.52 -0.52 -5.12
CA LYS A 44 -0.51 0.88 -5.52
C LYS A 44 0.92 1.41 -5.49
N GLU A 45 1.29 2.17 -6.50
CA GLU A 45 2.55 2.93 -6.53
C GLU A 45 2.31 4.31 -5.90
N ILE A 46 3.26 4.75 -5.07
CA ILE A 46 3.27 6.12 -4.57
C ILE A 46 3.76 7.03 -5.68
N THR A 47 2.87 7.84 -6.25
CA THR A 47 3.17 8.72 -7.37
C THR A 47 3.47 10.16 -6.96
N GLY A 48 3.17 10.52 -5.71
CA GLY A 48 3.40 11.86 -5.19
C GLY A 48 3.16 11.93 -3.69
N ILE A 49 3.80 12.89 -3.05
CA ILE A 49 3.53 13.27 -1.65
C ILE A 49 3.12 14.74 -1.69
N ASP A 50 1.81 14.96 -1.73
CA ASP A 50 1.20 16.28 -1.80
C ASP A 50 1.00 16.83 -0.40
N GLN A 51 1.89 17.72 0.03
CA GLN A 51 1.86 18.29 1.37
C GLN A 51 0.62 19.17 1.64
N GLY A 52 -0.20 19.45 0.61
CA GLY A 52 -1.35 20.34 0.69
C GLY A 52 -2.72 19.65 0.79
N GLU A 53 -2.85 18.39 0.40
CA GLU A 53 -4.16 17.72 0.29
C GLU A 53 -4.32 16.65 1.38
N ILE A 54 -4.89 17.02 2.52
CA ILE A 54 -5.23 16.07 3.59
C ILE A 54 -6.47 15.29 3.15
N LYS A 55 -6.31 14.04 2.73
CA LYS A 55 -7.46 13.16 2.49
C LYS A 55 -8.10 12.76 3.82
N GLU A 56 -9.34 13.18 4.03
CA GLU A 56 -10.12 12.97 5.28
C GLU A 56 -10.25 11.49 5.69
N ASP A 57 -10.09 10.56 4.75
CA ASP A 57 -10.28 9.12 4.94
C ASP A 57 -8.97 8.36 5.24
N VAL A 58 -7.83 9.06 5.38
CA VAL A 58 -6.52 8.42 5.63
C VAL A 58 -5.82 9.06 6.83
N MET A 59 -5.62 8.28 7.89
CA MET A 59 -4.95 8.77 9.11
C MET A 59 -3.42 8.82 8.96
N GLY A 60 -2.83 9.93 9.42
CA GLY A 60 -1.38 10.09 9.59
C GLY A 60 -0.65 10.50 8.31
N ALA A 61 0.64 10.16 8.19
CA ALA A 61 1.51 10.60 7.10
C ALA A 61 0.98 10.25 5.69
N TRP A 62 0.05 9.29 5.60
CA TRP A 62 -0.59 8.82 4.37
C TRP A 62 -1.70 9.74 3.82
N SER A 63 -2.19 10.70 4.61
CA SER A 63 -3.23 11.66 4.18
C SER A 63 -2.80 12.46 2.95
N ASN A 64 -1.49 12.69 2.84
CA ASN A 64 -0.84 13.54 1.86
C ASN A 64 -0.17 12.72 0.75
N VAL A 65 -0.45 11.41 0.65
CA VAL A 65 0.22 10.54 -0.33
C VAL A 65 -0.72 10.23 -1.48
N ASN A 66 -0.27 10.57 -2.69
CA ASN A 66 -0.94 10.17 -3.90
C ASN A 66 -0.49 8.77 -4.31
N GLN A 67 -1.47 7.91 -4.58
CA GLN A 67 -1.26 6.49 -4.86
C GLN A 67 -2.03 6.13 -6.12
N LYS A 68 -1.35 5.50 -7.07
CA LYS A 68 -1.95 4.97 -8.29
C LYS A 68 -2.00 3.46 -8.21
N GLU A 69 -3.18 2.88 -8.39
CA GLU A 69 -3.30 1.44 -8.53
C GLU A 69 -2.60 0.96 -9.80
N ILE A 70 -1.73 -0.03 -9.64
CA ILE A 70 -0.97 -0.63 -10.76
C ILE A 70 -1.32 -2.10 -10.96
N SER A 71 -1.84 -2.77 -9.93
CA SER A 71 -2.17 -4.19 -10.02
C SER A 71 -3.13 -4.64 -8.94
N ARG A 72 -3.83 -5.74 -9.22
CA ARG A 72 -4.66 -6.48 -8.26
C ARG A 72 -4.37 -7.97 -8.39
N ILE A 73 -4.15 -8.62 -7.26
CA ILE A 73 -3.88 -10.06 -7.17
C ILE A 73 -5.02 -10.69 -6.39
N LEU A 74 -5.76 -11.61 -7.02
CA LEU A 74 -6.80 -12.38 -6.33
C LEU A 74 -6.15 -13.41 -5.40
N LEU A 75 -6.68 -13.54 -4.18
CA LEU A 75 -6.19 -14.48 -3.16
C LEU A 75 -6.87 -15.86 -3.22
N SER A 76 -7.73 -16.05 -4.21
CA SER A 76 -8.51 -17.26 -4.54
C SER A 76 -7.67 -18.51 -4.67
#